data_AF-A0A7C2QES1-F1
#
_entry.id   AF-A0A7C2QES1-F1
#
_cell.length_a   1.000
_cell.length_b   1.000
_cell.length_c   1.000
_cell.angle_alpha   90.00
_cell.angle_beta   90.00
_cell.angle_gamma   90.00
#
_symmetry.space_group_name_H-M   'P 1'
#
loop_
_entity.id
_entity.type
_entity.pdbx_description
1 polymer ?
#
loop_
_entity_poly.entity_id
_entity_poly.type
_entity_poly.pdbx_seq_one_letter_code
_entity_poly.pdbx_strand_id
1 'polypeptide(L)' 'MRGFCLSVICLASCAQPVRLDEAKLVDLSYAFDERTIYWPTARRFELTQVVHGMNDAGLWYASN' A
#
# COMPACT_ATOMS: atom_id res chain seq x y z
N MET A 1 26.75 38.56 22.50
CA MET A 1 26.73 37.42 21.55
C MET A 1 26.22 36.16 22.26
N ARG A 2 24.93 36.11 22.61
CA ARG A 2 24.23 34.94 23.19
C ARG A 2 22.87 34.94 22.52
N GLY A 3 22.66 34.15 21.47
CA GLY A 3 21.37 34.18 20.78
C GLY A 3 21.29 33.51 19.42
N PHE A 4 22.40 33.02 18.85
CA PHE A 4 22.37 32.45 17.49
C PHE A 4 22.43 30.91 17.43
N CYS A 5 22.44 30.22 18.57
CA CYS A 5 22.64 28.77 18.59
C CYS A 5 21.39 27.93 18.91
N LEU A 6 20.19 28.53 18.98
CA LEU A 6 18.96 27.80 19.31
C LEU A 6 17.99 27.58 18.14
N SER A 7 18.29 28.06 16.93
CA SER A 7 17.37 27.96 15.78
C SER A 7 17.68 26.81 14.80
N VAL A 8 18.67 25.96 15.09
CA VAL A 8 19.13 24.88 14.18
C VAL A 8 18.96 23.49 14.80
N ILE A 9 17.89 23.24 15.55
CA ILE A 9 17.63 21.89 16.12
C ILE A 9 16.30 21.28 15.62
N CYS A 10 15.40 22.04 15.00
CA CYS A 10 14.06 21.55 14.63
C CYS A 10 13.89 20.94 13.23
N LEU A 11 14.97 20.66 12.47
CA LEU A 11 14.85 20.09 11.11
C LEU A 11 15.26 18.61 10.99
N ALA A 12 15.75 17.98 12.06
CA ALA A 12 16.28 16.60 12.00
C ALA A 12 15.29 15.50 12.40
N SER A 13 13.99 15.80 12.53
CA SER A 13 12.98 14.80 12.95
C SER A 13 12.31 14.07 11.77
N CYS A 14 12.74 14.29 10.53
CA CYS A 14 12.14 13.63 9.37
C CYS A 14 12.75 12.23 9.16
N ALA A 15 11.89 11.22 9.32
CA ALA A 15 12.06 9.83 8.88
C ALA A 15 13.25 9.07 9.48
N GLN A 16 13.07 8.54 10.70
CA GLN A 16 13.88 7.39 11.11
C GLN A 16 13.51 6.19 10.22
N PRO A 17 14.48 5.53 9.56
CA PRO A 17 14.18 4.34 8.78
C PRO A 17 13.68 3.23 9.72
N VAL A 18 12.62 2.53 9.32
CA VAL A 18 12.22 1.30 10.02
C VAL A 18 13.39 0.31 9.95
N ARG A 19 13.98 0.02 11.11
CA ARG A 19 15.05 -0.98 11.23
C ARG A 19 14.37 -2.35 11.30
N LEU A 20 14.38 -3.07 10.18
CA LEU A 20 13.83 -4.43 10.10
C LEU A 20 14.56 -5.41 11.04
N ASP A 21 15.79 -5.10 11.45
CA ASP A 21 16.53 -5.90 12.43
C ASP A 21 15.97 -5.75 13.86
N GLU A 22 15.33 -4.62 14.15
CA GLU A 22 14.71 -4.31 15.45
C GLU A 22 13.20 -4.66 15.45
N ALA A 23 12.57 -4.65 14.27
CA ALA A 23 11.17 -5.01 14.08
C ALA A 23 11.01 -6.46 13.62
N LYS A 24 10.18 -7.25 14.29
CA LYS A 24 9.92 -8.63 13.85
C LYS A 24 9.15 -8.64 12.52
N LEU A 25 9.77 -9.16 11.46
CA LEU A 25 9.08 -9.50 10.21
C LEU A 25 8.25 -10.79 10.41
N VAL A 26 6.96 -10.72 10.10
CA VAL A 26 6.04 -11.87 10.14
C VAL A 26 5.43 -12.04 8.76
N ASP A 27 5.67 -13.19 8.13
CA ASP A 27 4.97 -13.57 6.91
C ASP A 27 3.58 -14.12 7.28
N LEU A 28 2.53 -13.53 6.70
CA LEU A 28 1.13 -13.93 6.89
C LEU A 28 0.61 -14.72 5.68
N SER A 29 1.51 -15.21 4.83
CA SER A 29 1.18 -15.99 3.64
C SER A 29 1.28 -17.49 3.91
N TYR A 30 0.54 -18.27 3.10
CA TYR A 30 0.77 -19.71 2.97
C TYR A 30 1.55 -20.00 1.69
N ALA A 31 2.24 -21.14 1.64
CA ALA A 31 2.85 -21.62 0.41
C ALA A 31 1.77 -21.86 -0.66
N PHE A 32 2.08 -21.51 -1.91
CA PHE A 32 1.23 -21.69 -3.07
C PHE A 32 1.74 -22.88 -3.88
N ASP A 33 1.14 -24.05 -3.68
CA ASP A 33 1.52 -25.32 -4.31
C ASP A 33 0.29 -26.21 -4.60
N GLU A 34 0.54 -27.44 -5.05
CA GLU A 34 -0.49 -28.43 -5.43
C GLU A 34 -1.38 -28.87 -4.25
N ARG A 35 -0.97 -28.61 -3.01
CA ARG A 35 -1.67 -28.98 -1.78
C ARG A 35 -2.42 -27.79 -1.16
N THR A 36 -2.25 -26.57 -1.67
CA THR A 36 -2.96 -25.39 -1.19
C THR A 36 -4.47 -25.55 -1.43
N ILE A 37 -5.27 -25.42 -0.37
CA ILE A 37 -6.73 -25.48 -0.47
C ILE A 37 -7.23 -24.15 -1.04
N TYR A 38 -7.70 -24.18 -2.28
CA TYR A 38 -8.44 -23.08 -2.89
C TYR A 38 -9.93 -23.22 -2.61
N TRP A 39 -10.63 -22.09 -2.64
CA TRP A 39 -12.08 -22.10 -2.49
C TRP A 39 -12.71 -22.87 -3.67
N PRO A 40 -13.40 -24.01 -3.45
CA PRO A 40 -13.77 -24.93 -4.55
C PRO A 40 -14.72 -24.33 -5.59
N THR A 41 -15.53 -23.35 -5.17
CA THR A 41 -16.48 -22.66 -6.04
C THR A 41 -16.01 -21.27 -6.44
N ALA A 42 -14.74 -20.93 -6.19
CA ALA A 42 -14.20 -19.67 -6.69
C ALA A 42 -14.20 -19.70 -8.22
N ARG A 43 -14.81 -18.69 -8.82
CA ARG A 43 -14.60 -18.41 -10.23
C ARG A 43 -13.19 -17.87 -10.40
N ARG A 44 -12.54 -18.22 -11.51
CA ARG A 44 -11.30 -17.55 -11.89
C ARG A 44 -11.55 -16.04 -11.98
N PHE A 45 -10.52 -15.25 -11.70
CA PHE A 45 -10.60 -13.82 -11.95
C PHE A 45 -10.93 -13.59 -13.43
N GLU A 46 -11.98 -12.81 -13.66
CA GLU A 46 -12.41 -12.35 -14.97
C GLU A 46 -12.61 -10.84 -14.86
N LEU A 47 -11.87 -10.08 -15.66
CA LEU A 47 -11.97 -8.63 -15.66
C LEU A 47 -13.36 -8.23 -16.18
N THR A 48 -14.20 -7.64 -15.32
CA THR A 48 -15.56 -7.24 -15.68
C THR A 48 -15.68 -5.73 -15.65
N GLN A 49 -15.44 -5.08 -16.79
CA GLN A 49 -15.58 -3.64 -16.90
C GLN A 49 -17.04 -3.21 -16.72
N VAL A 50 -17.33 -2.42 -15.68
CA VAL A 50 -18.67 -1.89 -15.36
C VAL A 50 -18.92 -0.56 -16.08
N VAL A 51 -17.95 0.36 -16.03
CA VAL A 51 -17.99 1.63 -16.76
C VAL A 51 -16.60 1.96 -17.26
N HIS A 52 -16.49 2.56 -18.44
CA HIS A 52 -15.24 3.09 -18.96
C HIS A 52 -15.49 4.20 -19.96
N GLY A 53 -15.46 5.44 -19.47
CA GLY A 53 -15.66 6.61 -20.31
C GLY A 53 -16.16 7.82 -19.54
N MET A 54 -16.65 8.81 -20.28
CA MET A 54 -17.22 10.02 -19.70
C MET A 54 -18.59 9.73 -19.08
N ASN A 55 -18.83 10.25 -17.89
CA ASN A 55 -20.14 10.26 -17.26
C ASN A 55 -20.95 11.52 -17.63
N ASP A 56 -22.21 11.58 -17.21
CA ASP A 56 -23.12 12.69 -17.50
C ASP A 56 -22.68 14.03 -16.88
N ALA A 57 -21.80 14.00 -15.87
CA ALA A 57 -21.18 15.20 -15.29
C ALA A 57 -19.95 15.69 -16.06
N GLY A 58 -19.59 15.02 -17.17
CA GLY A 58 -18.42 15.36 -17.98
C GLY A 58 -17.10 14.93 -17.36
N LEU A 59 -17.09 13.91 -16.50
CA LEU A 59 -15.89 13.37 -15.86
C LEU A 59 -15.59 11.97 -16.41
N TRP A 60 -14.30 11.66 -16.58
CA TRP A 60 -13.87 10.31 -16.90
C TRP A 60 -14.05 9.38 -15.68
N TYR A 61 -14.67 8.22 -15.90
CA TYR A 61 -14.89 7.18 -14.89
C TYR A 61 -14.59 5.79 -15.46
N ALA A 62 -13.82 5.00 -14.71
CA ALA A 62 -13.46 3.63 -15.07
C ALA A 62 -13.61 2.72 -13.84
N SER A 63 -14.37 1.64 -13.97
CA SER A 63 -14.60 0.64 -12.92
C SER A 63 -14.62 -0.76 -13.53
N ASN A 64 -13.99 -1.71 -12.83
CA ASN A 64 -13.85 -3.12 -13.21
C ASN A 64 -14.28 -4.08 -12.10
#